data_AF-A0A9X1BJY5-F1
#
_entry.id   AF-A0A9X1BJY5-F1
#
_cell.length_a   1.000
_cell.length_b   1.000
_cell.length_c   1.000
_cell.angle_alpha   90.00
_cell.angle_beta   90.00
_cell.angle_gamma   90.00
#
_symmetry.space_group_name_H-M   'P 1'
#
loop_
_entity.id
_entity.type
_entity.pdbx_description
1 polymer ?
#
loop_
_entity_poly.entity_id
_entity_poly.type
_entity_poly.pdbx_seq_one_letter_code
_entity_poly.pdbx_strand_id
1 'polypeptide(L)'
;MRTVHVIEAGKTPAPAKVVGETITILAGGDLTKPFEVHIQEGVQGGGPPLHFHPWDEAFYVINGQVEVTVEGQSTTLSTGGYVHIPAGSIHAYKNISPTAKMIGVVSDPRGGQFFAALDQLKVPEDLPRILEISEGFGVTFLLPKPPEHT
;
A
#
# COMPACT_ATOMS: atom_id res chain seq x y z
N MET A 1 19.47 17.89 -7.00
CA MET A 1 18.99 19.16 -6.42
C MET A 1 17.59 18.90 -5.90
N ARG A 2 17.30 19.10 -4.60
CA ARG A 2 15.93 18.97 -4.09
C ARG A 2 15.15 20.21 -4.54
N THR A 3 14.12 20.02 -5.35
CA THR A 3 13.27 21.09 -5.88
C THR A 3 11.96 21.12 -5.13
N VAL A 4 11.31 22.29 -5.09
CA VAL A 4 9.94 22.40 -4.62
C VAL A 4 9.04 21.63 -5.59
N HIS A 5 8.27 20.69 -5.06
CA HIS A 5 7.27 19.92 -5.81
C HIS A 5 5.88 20.33 -5.36
N VAL A 6 5.04 20.74 -6.30
CA VAL A 6 3.68 21.22 -6.03
C VAL A 6 2.73 20.53 -6.99
N ILE A 7 1.66 19.95 -6.43
CA ILE A 7 0.51 19.44 -7.18
C ILE A 7 -0.67 20.32 -6.82
N GLU A 8 -1.14 21.12 -7.78
CA GLU A 8 -2.34 21.93 -7.61
C GLU A 8 -3.59 21.04 -7.61
N ALA A 9 -4.65 21.49 -6.93
CA ALA A 9 -5.93 20.80 -6.94
C ALA A 9 -6.43 20.58 -8.37
N GLY A 10 -6.86 19.36 -8.69
CA GLY A 10 -7.29 18.98 -10.03
C GLY A 10 -6.16 18.61 -11.00
N LYS A 11 -4.90 18.75 -10.60
CA LYS A 11 -3.71 18.30 -11.36
C LYS A 11 -3.07 17.03 -10.76
N THR A 12 -3.85 16.30 -9.96
CA THR A 12 -3.41 15.06 -9.34
C THR A 12 -2.97 14.05 -10.42
N PRO A 13 -1.84 13.35 -10.25
CA PRO A 13 -1.41 12.30 -11.17
C PRO A 13 -2.48 11.23 -11.37
N ALA A 14 -2.43 10.56 -12.53
CA ALA A 14 -3.27 9.39 -12.76
C ALA A 14 -2.94 8.29 -11.72
N PRO A 15 -3.93 7.64 -11.11
CA PRO A 15 -3.69 6.58 -10.15
C PRO A 15 -3.35 5.25 -10.84
N ALA A 16 -2.52 4.44 -10.17
CA ALA A 16 -2.37 3.02 -10.46
C ALA A 16 -3.53 2.22 -9.86
N LYS A 17 -3.94 1.13 -10.52
CA LYS A 17 -4.89 0.14 -10.02
C LYS A 17 -4.12 -1.08 -9.54
N VAL A 18 -4.00 -1.20 -8.23
CA VAL A 18 -3.20 -2.25 -7.58
C VAL A 18 -4.15 -3.21 -6.87
N VAL A 19 -4.51 -4.30 -7.54
CA VAL A 19 -5.30 -5.41 -6.97
C VAL A 19 -6.53 -4.93 -6.18
N GLY A 20 -7.40 -4.15 -6.84
CA GLY A 20 -8.63 -3.62 -6.26
C GLY A 20 -8.48 -2.27 -5.54
N GLU A 21 -7.26 -1.88 -5.18
CA GLU A 21 -6.98 -0.56 -4.60
C GLU A 21 -6.60 0.44 -5.70
N THR A 22 -6.86 1.72 -5.45
CA THR A 22 -6.46 2.84 -6.30
C THR A 22 -5.38 3.63 -5.59
N ILE A 23 -4.19 3.68 -6.17
CA ILE A 23 -3.01 4.29 -5.56
C ILE A 23 -2.57 5.49 -6.38
N THR A 24 -2.61 6.68 -5.79
CA THR A 24 -2.11 7.90 -6.42
C THR A 24 -0.78 8.28 -5.81
N ILE A 25 0.31 8.14 -6.55
CA ILE A 25 1.65 8.54 -6.09
C ILE A 25 1.76 10.06 -6.20
N LEU A 26 1.88 10.76 -5.06
CA LEU A 26 2.01 12.23 -5.02
C LEU A 26 3.47 12.67 -5.11
N ALA A 27 4.35 11.90 -4.47
CA ALA A 27 5.77 12.17 -4.40
C ALA A 27 6.51 10.84 -4.24
N GLY A 28 7.53 10.59 -5.07
CA GLY A 28 8.29 9.34 -5.01
C GLY A 28 9.60 9.39 -5.81
N GLY A 29 10.33 8.29 -5.81
CA GLY A 29 11.64 8.17 -6.46
C GLY A 29 12.64 9.18 -5.91
N ASP A 30 13.54 9.66 -6.78
CA ASP A 30 14.58 10.64 -6.41
C ASP A 30 14.03 12.01 -5.98
N LEU A 31 12.76 12.30 -6.24
CA LEU A 31 12.13 13.59 -5.95
C LEU A 31 12.10 13.91 -4.45
N THR A 32 11.76 12.92 -3.62
CA THR A 32 11.47 13.12 -2.18
C THR A 32 12.23 12.20 -1.25
N LYS A 33 13.26 11.48 -1.73
CA LYS A 33 14.15 10.68 -0.88
C LYS A 33 14.52 11.44 0.41
N PRO A 34 14.35 10.82 1.60
CA PRO A 34 14.18 9.38 1.79
C PRO A 34 12.73 8.90 1.88
N PHE A 35 11.72 9.69 1.51
CA PHE A 35 10.32 9.25 1.65
C PHE A 35 9.52 9.38 0.36
N GLU A 36 8.42 8.65 0.30
CA GLU A 36 7.37 8.79 -0.70
C GLU A 36 6.04 9.06 -0.03
N VAL A 37 5.13 9.72 -0.73
CA VAL A 37 3.77 9.98 -0.27
C VAL A 37 2.80 9.57 -1.37
N HIS A 38 1.77 8.84 -0.98
CA HIS A 38 0.73 8.40 -1.89
C HIS A 38 -0.65 8.43 -1.20
N ILE A 39 -1.70 8.54 -2.01
CA ILE A 39 -3.08 8.38 -1.57
C ILE A 39 -3.52 6.97 -1.92
N GLN A 40 -4.12 6.26 -0.97
CA GLN A 40 -4.72 4.95 -1.19
C GLN A 40 -6.23 5.05 -1.02
N GLU A 41 -6.96 4.52 -1.98
CA GLU A 41 -8.43 4.46 -2.00
C GLU A 41 -8.88 3.05 -2.30
N GLY A 42 -9.80 2.53 -1.49
CA GLY A 42 -10.30 1.19 -1.64
C GLY A 42 -11.74 1.04 -1.19
N VAL A 43 -12.30 -0.12 -1.52
CA VAL A 43 -13.68 -0.51 -1.18
C VAL A 43 -13.70 -1.46 0.01
N GLN A 44 -14.86 -1.61 0.63
CA GLN A 44 -15.03 -2.52 1.77
C GLN A 44 -14.51 -3.93 1.46
N GLY A 45 -13.70 -4.47 2.36
CA GLY A 45 -13.06 -5.78 2.23
C GLY A 45 -11.76 -5.79 1.41
N GLY A 46 -11.44 -4.69 0.71
CA GLY A 46 -10.16 -4.52 0.01
C GLY A 46 -8.99 -4.26 0.96
N GLY A 47 -7.79 -4.16 0.37
CA GLY A 47 -6.52 -4.04 1.07
C GLY A 47 -5.61 -5.27 0.87
N PRO A 48 -4.30 -5.13 1.11
CA PRO A 48 -3.34 -6.19 0.90
C PRO A 48 -3.46 -7.29 1.97
N PRO A 49 -3.16 -8.56 1.64
CA PRO A 49 -3.02 -9.60 2.64
C PRO A 49 -1.76 -9.36 3.50
N LEU A 50 -1.51 -10.24 4.47
CA LEU A 50 -0.30 -10.19 5.29
C LEU A 50 0.96 -10.19 4.42
N HIS A 51 1.86 -9.25 4.68
CA HIS A 51 3.14 -9.10 4.01
C HIS A 51 4.16 -8.38 4.87
N PHE A 52 5.39 -8.31 4.40
CA PHE A 52 6.43 -7.45 4.96
C PHE A 52 7.34 -6.95 3.85
N HIS A 53 8.07 -5.88 4.15
CA HIS A 53 9.03 -5.24 3.26
C HIS A 53 10.12 -4.52 4.11
N PRO A 54 11.30 -4.19 3.55
CA PRO A 54 12.45 -3.67 4.31
C PRO A 54 12.43 -2.16 4.52
N TRP A 55 11.27 -1.50 4.46
CA TRP A 55 11.14 -0.06 4.69
C TRP A 55 10.03 0.26 5.68
N ASP A 56 10.17 1.36 6.41
CA ASP A 56 9.08 1.88 7.24
C ASP A 56 7.90 2.32 6.37
N GLU A 57 6.70 2.07 6.86
CA GLU A 57 5.43 2.51 6.28
C GLU A 57 4.56 3.19 7.34
N ALA A 58 3.76 4.15 6.94
CA ALA A 58 2.78 4.78 7.81
C ALA A 58 1.51 5.12 7.06
N PHE A 59 0.38 5.00 7.74
CA PHE A 59 -0.92 5.38 7.21
C PHE A 59 -1.58 6.44 8.10
N TYR A 60 -2.16 7.45 7.47
CA TYR A 60 -3.07 8.41 8.10
C TYR A 60 -4.43 8.35 7.42
N VAL A 61 -5.48 7.99 8.16
CA VAL A 61 -6.83 7.82 7.61
C VAL A 61 -7.48 9.18 7.40
N ILE A 62 -7.89 9.48 6.17
CA ILE A 62 -8.53 10.75 5.82
C ILE A 62 -10.03 10.60 5.49
N ASN A 63 -10.51 9.38 5.24
CA ASN A 63 -11.95 9.09 5.13
C ASN A 63 -12.21 7.61 5.43
N GLY A 64 -13.33 7.33 6.12
CA GLY A 64 -13.77 5.97 6.44
C GLY A 64 -13.01 5.35 7.61
N GLN A 65 -12.99 4.02 7.61
CA GLN A 65 -12.35 3.17 8.62
C GLN A 65 -11.55 2.05 7.96
N VAL A 66 -10.37 1.77 8.50
CA VAL A 66 -9.45 0.72 8.07
C VAL A 66 -8.99 -0.06 9.29
N GLU A 67 -9.04 -1.38 9.23
CA GLU A 67 -8.44 -2.25 10.23
C GLU A 67 -7.01 -2.55 9.80
N VAL A 68 -6.03 -2.20 10.63
CA VAL A 68 -4.61 -2.47 10.37
C VAL A 68 -4.18 -3.57 11.32
N THR A 69 -3.52 -4.59 10.79
CA THR A 69 -2.92 -5.67 11.57
C THR A 69 -1.41 -5.55 11.49
N VAL A 70 -0.73 -5.51 12.63
CA VAL A 70 0.74 -5.46 12.73
C VAL A 70 1.17 -6.49 13.76
N GLU A 71 2.08 -7.39 13.40
CA GLU A 71 2.60 -8.45 14.30
C GLU A 71 1.48 -9.24 15.01
N GLY A 72 0.39 -9.51 14.28
CA GLY A 72 -0.76 -10.27 14.78
C GLY A 72 -1.74 -9.48 15.66
N GLN A 73 -1.52 -8.18 15.88
CA GLN A 73 -2.44 -7.30 16.60
C GLN A 73 -3.22 -6.40 15.64
N SER A 74 -4.55 -6.46 15.69
CA SER A 74 -5.43 -5.66 14.84
C SER A 74 -5.94 -4.43 15.59
N THR A 75 -5.90 -3.27 14.93
CA THR A 75 -6.45 -2.01 15.42
C THR A 75 -7.27 -1.34 14.32
N THR A 76 -8.51 -0.97 14.62
CA THR A 76 -9.36 -0.20 13.69
C THR A 76 -9.08 1.29 13.83
N LEU A 77 -8.65 1.91 12.73
CA LEU A 77 -8.38 3.33 12.62
C LEU A 77 -9.54 4.02 11.90
N SER A 78 -10.11 5.04 12.53
CA SER A 78 -11.08 5.95 11.91
C SER A 78 -10.36 7.17 11.32
N THR A 79 -11.09 8.04 10.62
CA THR A 79 -10.56 9.33 10.14
C THR A 79 -9.85 10.11 11.25
N GLY A 80 -8.62 10.56 10.97
CA GLY A 80 -7.70 11.15 11.95
C GLY A 80 -6.79 10.14 12.66
N GLY A 81 -7.03 8.84 12.47
CA GLY A 81 -6.19 7.77 12.99
C GLY A 81 -4.88 7.65 12.22
N TYR A 82 -3.84 7.23 12.94
CA TYR A 82 -2.48 7.08 12.44
C TYR A 82 -1.87 5.76 12.89
N VAL A 83 -1.05 5.16 12.04
CA VAL A 83 -0.17 4.04 12.41
C VAL A 83 1.19 4.22 11.73
N HIS A 84 2.24 3.89 12.47
CA HIS A 84 3.59 3.67 11.96
C HIS A 84 3.89 2.18 12.04
N ILE A 85 4.49 1.65 10.98
CA ILE A 85 4.85 0.25 10.81
C ILE A 85 6.36 0.24 10.51
N PRO A 86 7.18 -0.21 11.46
CA PRO A 86 8.62 -0.34 11.24
C PRO A 86 8.95 -1.32 10.11
N ALA A 87 10.07 -1.07 9.43
CA ALA A 87 10.63 -1.97 8.42
C ALA A 87 10.73 -3.42 8.93
N GLY A 88 10.31 -4.37 8.10
CA GLY A 88 10.34 -5.79 8.40
C GLY A 88 9.19 -6.30 9.26
N SER A 89 8.34 -5.43 9.81
CA SER A 89 7.13 -5.87 10.50
C SER A 89 6.16 -6.55 9.54
N ILE A 90 5.58 -7.67 9.95
CA ILE A 90 4.50 -8.32 9.22
C ILE A 90 3.22 -7.53 9.45
N HIS A 91 2.60 -7.08 8.37
CA HIS A 91 1.41 -6.24 8.43
C HIS A 91 0.42 -6.50 7.29
N ALA A 92 -0.81 -6.04 7.50
CA ALA A 92 -1.89 -5.99 6.52
C ALA A 92 -2.81 -4.82 6.86
N TYR A 93 -3.63 -4.41 5.90
CA TYR A 93 -4.80 -3.60 6.21
C TYR A 93 -6.03 -4.11 5.48
N LYS A 94 -7.21 -3.85 6.05
CA LYS A 94 -8.51 -4.15 5.47
C LYS A 94 -9.41 -2.94 5.55
N ASN A 95 -9.95 -2.53 4.40
CA ASN A 95 -10.92 -1.45 4.32
C ASN A 95 -12.25 -1.90 4.95
N ILE A 96 -12.71 -1.21 5.99
CA ILE A 96 -13.95 -1.57 6.71
C ILE A 96 -15.16 -0.81 6.16
N SER A 97 -14.97 0.46 5.79
CA SER A 97 -16.02 1.29 5.22
C SER A 97 -16.26 0.97 3.73
N PRO A 98 -17.46 1.26 3.17
CA PRO A 98 -17.73 1.12 1.73
C PRO A 98 -16.73 1.85 0.84
N THR A 99 -16.22 2.98 1.35
CA THR A 99 -15.07 3.70 0.80
C THR A 99 -14.13 4.04 1.94
N ALA A 100 -12.84 3.75 1.75
CA ALA A 100 -11.78 4.12 2.68
C ALA A 100 -10.69 4.88 1.93
N LYS A 101 -10.09 5.87 2.59
CA LYS A 101 -9.04 6.70 2.01
C LYS A 101 -7.96 7.01 3.03
N MET A 102 -6.70 6.79 2.64
CA MET A 102 -5.53 7.01 3.48
C MET A 102 -4.45 7.80 2.74
N ILE A 103 -3.64 8.53 3.50
CA ILE A 103 -2.31 8.96 3.06
C ILE A 103 -1.33 7.90 3.54
N GLY A 104 -0.62 7.29 2.60
CA GLY A 104 0.48 6.38 2.85
C GLY A 104 1.81 7.10 2.70
N VAL A 105 2.74 6.82 3.62
CA VAL A 105 4.13 7.29 3.57
C VAL A 105 5.05 6.10 3.69
N VAL A 106 6.02 5.96 2.79
CA VAL A 106 7.05 4.92 2.86
C VAL A 106 8.44 5.54 2.84
N SER A 107 9.40 4.88 3.48
CA SER A 107 10.78 5.38 3.63
C SER A 107 11.75 4.89 2.53
N ASP A 108 11.23 4.37 1.42
CA ASP A 108 12.05 3.83 0.34
C ASP A 108 11.39 4.09 -1.03
N PRO A 109 12.17 4.48 -2.06
CA PRO A 109 11.66 4.73 -3.42
C PRO A 109 11.05 3.49 -4.11
N ARG A 110 11.28 2.29 -3.59
CA ARG A 110 10.73 1.05 -4.16
C ARG A 110 9.21 0.96 -4.05
N GLY A 111 8.58 1.63 -3.08
CA GLY A 111 7.13 1.54 -2.86
C GLY A 111 6.31 1.99 -4.07
N GLY A 112 6.55 3.21 -4.56
CA GLY A 112 5.87 3.78 -5.72
C GLY A 112 6.19 3.03 -7.00
N GLN A 113 7.42 2.54 -7.15
CA GLN A 113 7.82 1.71 -8.30
C GLN A 113 7.10 0.35 -8.27
N PHE A 114 6.95 -0.24 -7.09
CA PHE A 114 6.18 -1.46 -6.88
C PHE A 114 4.71 -1.25 -7.26
N PHE A 115 4.06 -0.18 -6.78
CA PHE A 115 2.67 0.12 -7.16
C PHE A 115 2.51 0.33 -8.67
N ALA A 116 3.45 1.04 -9.31
CA ALA A 116 3.42 1.23 -10.76
C ALA A 116 3.61 -0.09 -11.53
N ALA A 117 4.46 -1.00 -11.03
CA ALA A 117 4.71 -2.30 -11.65
C ALA A 117 3.52 -3.27 -11.54
N LEU A 118 2.65 -3.08 -10.54
CA LEU A 118 1.43 -3.86 -10.36
C LEU A 118 0.20 -3.23 -11.03
N ASP A 119 0.33 -2.07 -11.67
CA ASP A 119 -0.82 -1.38 -12.28
C ASP A 119 -1.57 -2.29 -13.27
N GLN A 120 -2.89 -2.35 -13.10
CA GLN A 120 -3.84 -3.14 -13.90
C GLN A 120 -3.75 -4.67 -13.74
N LEU A 121 -2.83 -5.20 -12.94
CA LEU A 121 -2.77 -6.65 -12.66
C LEU A 121 -3.93 -7.10 -11.78
N LYS A 122 -4.42 -8.31 -12.01
CA LYS A 122 -5.64 -8.86 -11.42
C LYS A 122 -5.39 -10.18 -10.70
N VAL A 123 -6.22 -10.44 -9.70
CA VAL A 123 -6.29 -11.75 -9.04
C VAL A 123 -7.62 -12.43 -9.39
N PRO A 124 -7.63 -13.74 -9.66
CA PRO A 124 -6.50 -14.68 -9.51
C PRO A 124 -5.53 -14.76 -10.71
N GLU A 125 -5.84 -14.16 -11.87
CA GLU A 125 -5.17 -14.44 -13.15
C GLU A 125 -3.67 -14.12 -13.16
N ASP A 126 -3.28 -12.98 -12.60
CA ASP A 126 -1.90 -12.49 -12.61
C ASP A 126 -1.15 -12.82 -11.31
N LEU A 127 -1.73 -13.64 -10.43
CA LEU A 127 -1.15 -13.92 -9.11
C LEU A 127 0.32 -14.39 -9.17
N PRO A 128 0.73 -15.33 -10.05
CA PRO A 128 2.13 -15.72 -10.16
C PRO A 128 3.06 -14.55 -10.52
N ARG A 129 2.59 -13.67 -11.43
CA ARG A 129 3.36 -12.50 -11.86
C ARG A 129 3.43 -11.43 -10.79
N ILE A 130 2.33 -11.22 -10.05
CA ILE A 130 2.30 -10.31 -8.90
C ILE A 130 3.34 -10.76 -7.87
N LEU A 131 3.39 -12.04 -7.54
CA LEU A 131 4.36 -12.58 -6.56
C LEU A 131 5.82 -12.39 -7.03
N GLU A 132 6.11 -12.68 -8.29
CA GLU A 132 7.44 -12.48 -8.88
C GLU A 132 7.88 -11.00 -8.82
N ILE A 133 6.99 -10.08 -9.21
CA ILE A 133 7.27 -8.63 -9.15
C ILE A 133 7.50 -8.21 -7.70
N SER A 134 6.65 -8.67 -6.78
CA SER A 134 6.71 -8.32 -5.36
C SER A 134 8.05 -8.69 -4.76
N GLU A 135 8.52 -9.92 -5.00
CA GLU A 135 9.83 -10.38 -4.53
C GLU A 135 10.97 -9.53 -5.11
N GLY A 136 10.89 -9.16 -6.39
CA GLY A 136 11.87 -8.27 -7.04
C GLY A 136 11.98 -6.88 -6.38
N PHE A 137 10.91 -6.39 -5.75
CA PHE A 137 10.92 -5.15 -4.98
C PHE A 137 11.24 -5.35 -3.48
N GLY A 138 11.34 -6.60 -3.01
CA GLY A 138 11.54 -6.94 -1.60
C GLY A 138 10.25 -6.95 -0.78
N VAL A 139 9.08 -7.08 -1.42
CA VAL A 139 7.79 -7.28 -0.77
C VAL A 139 7.48 -8.78 -0.76
N THR A 140 7.23 -9.35 0.41
CA THR A 140 6.88 -10.77 0.54
C THR A 140 5.48 -10.93 1.11
N PHE A 141 4.59 -11.54 0.33
CA PHE A 141 3.22 -11.86 0.75
C PHE A 141 3.16 -13.22 1.46
N LEU A 142 2.47 -13.26 2.60
CA LEU A 142 2.21 -14.46 3.39
C LEU A 142 0.83 -15.01 3.04
N LEU A 143 0.72 -15.60 1.85
CA LEU A 143 -0.54 -16.20 1.39
C LEU A 143 -0.82 -17.51 2.15
N PRO A 144 -2.09 -17.83 2.44
CA PRO A 144 -2.45 -19.15 2.98
C PRO A 144 -1.95 -20.24 2.05
N LYS A 145 -1.30 -21.28 2.60
CA LYS A 145 -0.98 -22.47 1.81
C LYS A 145 -2.29 -23.08 1.31
N PRO A 146 -2.36 -23.57 0.05
CA PRO A 146 -3.46 -24.42 -0.38
C PRO A 146 -3.60 -25.58 0.62
N PRO A 147 -4.84 -26.01 0.94
CA PRO A 147 -5.01 -27.20 1.76
C PRO A 147 -4.26 -28.36 1.11
N GLU A 148 -3.41 -29.05 1.89
CA GLU A 148 -2.77 -30.28 1.42
C GLU A 148 -3.89 -31.30 1.15
N HIS A 149 -4.05 -31.68 -0.11
CA HIS A 149 -4.91 -32.81 -0.45
C HIS A 149 -4.18 -34.09 0.00
N THR A 150 -4.59 -34.65 1.13
CA THR A 150 -4.26 -36.03 1.53
C THR A 150 -5.00 -37.04 0.67
#